data_AF-A0A9Q0LKD0-F1
#
_entry.id   AF-A0A9Q0LKD0-F1
#
_cell.length_a   1.000
_cell.length_b   1.000
_cell.length_c   1.000
_cell.angle_alpha   90.00
_cell.angle_beta   90.00
_cell.angle_gamma   90.00
#
_symmetry.space_group_name_H-M   'P 1'
#
loop_
_entity.id
_entity.type
_entity.pdbx_description
1 polymer ?
#
loop_
_entity_poly.entity_id
_entity_poly.type
_entity_poly.pdbx_seq_one_letter_code
_entity_poly.pdbx_strand_id
1 'polypeptide(L)'
;MSENSKKKIENFKRDLRINQQNISNLSVKIRKFIQQIRFETIKKLKEKENETDLENIEIINAILERLLEEMIISPNFDKINGFIKKKNELEDQKIHDQIQKLKKKNFDYFGLPNQLSKIDWSLSSRILRTFNICKLPYEFLNVLLTTADSVFHTINSNILNHDIQSEPNKLVTGDDFLPIFVFVLVNSQIENLVSISEYLIDYSDPKEMNHESGYYLTTFCSSIQFIKTSENL
;
A
#
# COMPACT_ATOMS: atom_id res chain seq x y z
N MET A 1 -24.35 8.66 9.46
CA MET A 1 -23.55 9.88 9.76
C MET A 1 -24.47 11.01 10.19
N SER A 2 -24.15 11.74 11.26
CA SER A 2 -24.97 12.86 11.75
C SER A 2 -24.86 14.12 10.89
N GLU A 3 -25.88 14.98 10.88
CA GLU A 3 -25.89 16.30 10.20
C GLU A 3 -24.65 17.15 10.57
N ASN A 4 -24.26 17.09 11.85
CA ASN A 4 -23.09 17.79 12.37
C ASN A 4 -21.78 17.26 11.78
N SER A 5 -21.65 15.93 11.63
CA SER A 5 -20.47 15.31 11.01
C SER A 5 -20.34 15.72 9.53
N LYS A 6 -21.45 15.76 8.79
CA LYS A 6 -21.46 16.24 7.39
C LYS A 6 -21.00 17.70 7.30
N LYS A 7 -21.52 18.58 8.18
CA LYS A 7 -21.12 19.99 8.22
C LYS A 7 -19.64 20.18 8.56
N LYS A 8 -19.09 19.38 9.49
CA LYS A 8 -17.65 19.37 9.81
C LYS A 8 -16.80 18.99 8.59
N ILE A 9 -17.19 17.94 7.86
CA ILE A 9 -16.49 17.49 6.64
C ILE A 9 -16.49 18.58 5.58
N GLU A 10 -17.63 19.23 5.33
CA GLU A 10 -17.72 20.31 4.34
C GLU A 10 -16.90 21.54 4.72
N ASN A 11 -16.86 21.91 6.02
CA ASN A 11 -15.99 22.97 6.48
C ASN A 11 -14.50 22.60 6.32
N PHE A 12 -14.11 21.39 6.69
CA PHE A 12 -12.74 20.92 6.52
C PHE A 12 -12.29 20.88 5.06
N LYS A 13 -13.17 20.43 4.15
CA LYS A 13 -12.93 20.50 2.69
C LYS A 13 -12.68 21.92 2.21
N ARG A 14 -13.41 22.91 2.73
CA ARG A 14 -13.18 24.34 2.40
C ARG A 14 -11.84 24.81 2.95
N ASP A 15 -11.50 24.46 4.18
CA ASP A 15 -10.22 24.86 4.79
C ASP A 15 -9.01 24.25 4.06
N LEU A 16 -9.11 22.99 3.62
CA LEU A 16 -8.11 22.33 2.77
C LEU A 16 -7.94 23.04 1.42
N ARG A 17 -9.03 23.59 0.87
CA ARG A 17 -8.97 24.38 -0.37
C ARG A 17 -8.30 25.73 -0.17
N ILE A 18 -8.40 26.32 1.03
CA ILE A 18 -7.93 27.68 1.32
C ILE A 18 -6.48 27.70 1.84
N ASN A 19 -6.08 26.76 2.71
CA ASN A 19 -4.78 26.77 3.41
C ASN A 19 -3.67 25.94 2.73
N GLN A 20 -3.59 26.03 1.40
CA GLN A 20 -2.71 25.19 0.54
C GLN A 20 -1.20 25.48 0.64
N GLN A 21 -0.78 26.46 1.45
CA GLN A 21 0.62 26.93 1.48
C GLN A 21 1.54 26.18 2.44
N ASN A 22 1.03 25.28 3.29
CA ASN A 22 1.87 24.56 4.27
C ASN A 22 1.55 23.05 4.26
N ILE A 23 2.00 22.38 3.20
CA ILE A 23 1.71 20.97 2.89
C ILE A 23 2.48 19.99 3.78
N SER A 24 3.58 20.44 4.40
CA SER A 24 4.41 19.63 5.32
C SER A 24 3.64 19.06 6.53
N ASN A 25 2.45 19.59 6.83
CA ASN A 25 1.56 19.10 7.89
C ASN A 25 0.19 18.64 7.37
N LEU A 26 0.01 18.51 6.06
CA LEU A 26 -1.28 18.19 5.46
C LEU A 26 -1.73 16.77 5.79
N SER A 27 -0.81 15.80 5.69
CA SER A 27 -1.04 14.40 6.09
C SER A 27 -1.48 14.31 7.54
N VAL A 28 -0.72 14.93 8.45
CA VAL A 28 -1.03 14.99 9.89
C VAL A 28 -2.42 15.61 10.14
N LYS A 29 -2.77 16.70 9.46
CA LYS A 29 -4.09 17.34 9.60
C LYS A 29 -5.21 16.44 9.11
N ILE A 30 -5.07 15.82 7.94
CA ILE A 30 -6.06 14.91 7.36
C ILE A 30 -6.25 13.69 8.26
N ARG A 31 -5.16 13.03 8.67
CA ARG A 31 -5.19 11.87 9.57
C ARG A 31 -5.87 12.18 10.90
N LYS A 32 -5.50 13.30 11.54
CA LYS A 32 -6.15 13.75 12.80
C LYS A 32 -7.64 13.99 12.61
N PHE A 33 -8.04 14.61 11.51
CA PHE A 33 -9.45 14.88 11.22
C PHE A 33 -10.25 13.59 10.98
N ILE A 34 -9.73 12.67 10.15
CA ILE A 34 -10.34 11.35 9.92
C ILE A 34 -10.51 10.60 11.24
N GLN A 35 -9.44 10.54 12.05
CA GLN A 35 -9.46 9.88 13.35
C GLN A 35 -10.49 10.50 14.31
N GLN A 36 -10.58 11.84 14.34
CA GLN A 36 -11.57 12.53 15.15
C GLN A 36 -13.01 12.16 14.74
N ILE A 37 -13.32 12.21 13.45
CA ILE A 37 -14.67 11.89 12.96
C ILE A 37 -15.02 10.42 13.23
N ARG A 38 -14.06 9.49 13.06
CA ARG A 38 -14.25 8.07 13.40
C ARG A 38 -14.51 7.88 14.87
N PHE A 39 -13.68 8.45 15.73
CA PHE A 39 -13.85 8.33 17.18
C PHE A 39 -15.21 8.88 17.65
N GLU A 40 -15.60 10.06 17.19
CA GLU A 40 -16.91 10.65 17.51
C GLU A 40 -18.08 9.78 17.02
N THR A 41 -17.94 9.15 15.86
CA THR A 41 -18.99 8.30 15.27
C THR A 41 -19.12 6.98 16.02
N ILE A 42 -18.01 6.29 16.28
CA ILE A 42 -17.98 5.03 17.03
C ILE A 42 -18.45 5.23 18.46
N LYS A 43 -18.04 6.31 19.13
CA LYS A 43 -18.50 6.63 20.49
C LYS A 43 -20.02 6.73 20.56
N LYS A 44 -20.65 7.43 19.62
CA LYS A 44 -22.12 7.56 19.54
C LYS A 44 -22.84 6.25 19.22
N LEU A 45 -22.19 5.33 18.50
CA LEU A 45 -22.75 4.01 18.24
C LEU A 45 -22.71 3.15 19.51
N LYS A 46 -21.58 3.15 20.22
CA LYS A 46 -21.43 2.47 21.52
C LYS A 46 -22.39 2.97 22.59
N GLU A 47 -22.74 4.25 22.58
CA GLU A 47 -23.75 4.82 23.50
C GLU A 47 -25.19 4.35 23.19
N LYS A 48 -25.44 3.77 22.01
CA LYS A 48 -26.76 3.31 21.56
C LYS A 48 -26.95 1.79 21.55
N GLU A 49 -25.86 1.02 21.53
CA GLU A 49 -25.87 -0.45 21.45
C GLU A 49 -25.32 -1.07 22.74
N ASN A 50 -25.87 -2.20 23.17
CA ASN A 50 -25.37 -2.96 24.33
C ASN A 50 -23.99 -3.59 24.03
N GLU A 51 -23.19 -3.84 25.08
CA GLU A 51 -21.73 -4.17 25.06
C GLU A 51 -21.24 -5.35 24.19
N THR A 52 -22.09 -6.13 23.54
CA THR A 52 -21.74 -7.42 22.91
C THR A 52 -21.23 -7.39 21.46
N ASP A 53 -21.13 -6.23 20.79
CA ASP A 53 -20.89 -6.16 19.34
C ASP A 53 -19.52 -5.61 18.92
N LEU A 54 -18.44 -6.03 19.60
CA LEU A 54 -17.07 -5.55 19.31
C LEU A 54 -16.61 -5.82 17.86
N GLU A 55 -16.95 -6.98 17.29
CA GLU A 55 -16.58 -7.35 15.91
C GLU A 55 -17.28 -6.46 14.87
N ASN A 56 -18.57 -6.17 15.09
CA ASN A 56 -19.33 -5.22 14.26
C ASN A 56 -18.70 -3.82 14.30
N ILE A 57 -18.15 -3.42 15.45
CA ILE A 57 -17.50 -2.11 15.61
C ILE A 57 -16.20 -2.03 14.80
N GLU A 58 -15.41 -3.09 14.71
CA GLU A 58 -14.20 -3.11 13.90
C GLU A 58 -14.52 -3.02 12.41
N ILE A 59 -15.50 -3.79 11.95
CA ILE A 59 -15.99 -3.74 10.55
C ILE A 59 -16.51 -2.33 10.22
N ILE A 60 -17.34 -1.74 11.10
CA ILE A 60 -17.85 -0.37 10.93
C ILE A 60 -16.68 0.62 10.90
N ASN A 61 -15.68 0.45 11.76
CA ASN A 61 -14.54 1.34 11.84
C ASN A 61 -13.66 1.28 10.58
N ALA A 62 -13.56 0.12 9.92
CA ALA A 62 -12.90 -0.05 8.62
C ALA A 62 -13.73 0.59 7.49
N ILE A 63 -15.05 0.38 7.46
CA ILE A 63 -15.95 1.02 6.49
C ILE A 63 -15.89 2.55 6.60
N LEU A 64 -15.93 3.08 7.83
CA LEU A 64 -15.83 4.51 8.08
C LEU A 64 -14.51 5.11 7.59
N GLU A 65 -13.40 4.40 7.75
CA GLU A 65 -12.11 4.82 7.21
C GLU A 65 -12.19 5.02 5.71
N ARG A 66 -12.64 3.98 4.97
CA ARG A 66 -12.75 4.02 3.51
C ARG A 66 -13.64 5.16 3.03
N LEU A 67 -14.80 5.34 3.64
CA LEU A 67 -15.72 6.44 3.30
C LEU A 67 -15.12 7.82 3.55
N LEU A 68 -14.33 7.97 4.63
CA LEU A 68 -13.69 9.25 4.94
C LEU A 68 -12.52 9.53 3.99
N GLU A 69 -11.75 8.51 3.59
CA GLU A 69 -10.75 8.63 2.54
C GLU A 69 -11.40 9.06 1.21
N GLU A 70 -12.51 8.43 0.81
CA GLU A 70 -13.27 8.83 -0.38
C GLU A 70 -13.76 10.28 -0.30
N MET A 71 -14.24 10.72 0.86
CA MET A 71 -14.78 12.07 1.02
C MET A 71 -13.70 13.14 1.11
N ILE A 72 -12.53 12.84 1.67
CA ILE A 72 -11.52 13.85 2.04
C ILE A 72 -10.31 13.76 1.11
N ILE A 73 -9.79 12.55 0.88
CA ILE A 73 -8.56 12.34 0.12
C ILE A 73 -8.84 12.36 -1.37
N SER A 74 -9.81 11.60 -1.87
CA SER A 74 -10.09 11.51 -3.32
C SER A 74 -10.24 12.89 -4.00
N PRO A 75 -11.01 13.86 -3.46
CA PRO A 75 -11.15 15.19 -4.08
C PRO A 75 -9.87 16.04 -4.07
N ASN A 76 -8.90 15.68 -3.24
CA ASN A 76 -7.62 16.40 -3.09
C ASN A 76 -6.42 15.58 -3.59
N PHE A 77 -6.65 14.36 -4.09
CA PHE A 77 -5.59 13.41 -4.42
C PHE A 77 -4.59 13.98 -5.41
N ASP A 78 -5.05 14.53 -6.53
CA ASP A 78 -4.14 15.03 -7.58
C ASP A 78 -3.19 16.12 -7.06
N LYS A 79 -3.67 16.95 -6.13
CA LYS A 79 -2.86 17.99 -5.48
C LYS A 79 -1.86 17.41 -4.49
N ILE A 80 -2.32 16.49 -3.63
CA ILE A 80 -1.47 15.79 -2.65
C ILE A 80 -0.37 15.04 -3.38
N ASN A 81 -0.75 14.21 -4.35
CA ASN A 81 0.14 13.40 -5.16
C ASN A 81 1.10 14.28 -5.98
N GLY A 82 0.61 15.36 -6.60
CA GLY A 82 1.45 16.29 -7.34
C GLY A 82 2.53 16.95 -6.48
N PHE A 83 2.22 17.29 -5.22
CA PHE A 83 3.20 17.83 -4.29
C PHE A 83 4.26 16.79 -3.90
N ILE A 84 3.83 15.58 -3.52
CA ILE A 84 4.74 14.50 -3.12
C ILE A 84 5.67 14.13 -4.29
N LYS A 85 5.11 14.00 -5.51
CA LYS A 85 5.89 13.78 -6.75
C LYS A 85 6.91 14.87 -7.01
N LYS A 86 6.52 16.14 -6.88
CA LYS A 86 7.46 17.26 -7.05
C LYS A 86 8.58 17.23 -6.00
N LYS A 87 8.26 16.88 -4.76
CA LYS A 87 9.25 16.75 -3.68
C LYS A 87 10.25 15.62 -3.95
N ASN A 88 9.79 14.49 -4.49
CA ASN A 88 10.57 13.27 -4.66
C ASN A 88 11.06 13.03 -6.10
N GLU A 89 10.87 13.96 -7.02
CA GLU A 89 11.15 13.84 -8.46
C GLU A 89 12.54 13.24 -8.77
N LEU A 90 13.59 13.76 -8.12
CA LEU A 90 14.96 13.28 -8.33
C LEU A 90 15.16 11.84 -7.85
N GLU A 91 14.56 11.46 -6.72
CA GLU A 91 14.69 10.11 -6.16
C GLU A 91 13.85 9.11 -6.95
N ASP A 92 12.65 9.50 -7.37
CA ASP A 92 11.81 8.70 -8.26
C ASP A 92 12.50 8.43 -9.60
N GLN A 93 13.16 9.43 -10.19
CA GLN A 93 13.93 9.26 -11.43
C GLN A 93 15.10 8.28 -11.23
N LYS A 94 15.87 8.40 -10.15
CA LYS A 94 16.97 7.47 -9.85
C LYS A 94 16.47 6.03 -9.71
N ILE A 95 15.38 5.83 -8.97
CA ILE A 95 14.79 4.49 -8.79
C ILE A 95 14.27 3.95 -10.12
N HIS A 96 13.65 4.80 -10.94
CA HIS A 96 13.23 4.41 -12.29
C HIS A 96 14.41 3.87 -13.12
N ASP A 97 15.52 4.61 -13.16
CA ASP A 97 16.72 4.21 -13.91
C ASP A 97 17.31 2.89 -13.38
N GLN A 98 17.32 2.70 -12.05
CA GLN A 98 17.74 1.44 -11.43
C GLN A 98 16.83 0.26 -11.80
N ILE A 99 15.51 0.46 -11.81
CA ILE A 99 14.56 -0.56 -12.24
C ILE A 99 14.84 -1.00 -13.69
N GLN A 100 15.18 -0.08 -14.60
CA GLN A 100 15.51 -0.45 -15.98
C GLN A 100 16.78 -1.33 -16.07
N LYS A 101 17.74 -1.13 -15.16
CA LYS A 101 18.92 -2.00 -15.06
C LYS A 101 18.54 -3.37 -14.49
N LEU A 102 17.74 -3.40 -13.42
CA LEU A 102 17.33 -4.60 -12.70
C LEU A 102 16.39 -5.50 -13.50
N LYS A 103 15.53 -4.94 -14.36
CA LYS A 103 14.66 -5.72 -15.28
C LYS A 103 15.42 -6.70 -16.18
N LYS A 104 16.70 -6.44 -16.43
CA LYS A 104 17.55 -7.29 -17.27
C LYS A 104 18.26 -8.40 -16.48
N LYS A 105 18.12 -8.42 -15.15
CA LYS A 105 18.77 -9.40 -14.27
C LYS A 105 17.92 -10.66 -14.15
N ASN A 106 18.59 -11.79 -13.92
CA ASN A 106 17.96 -13.09 -13.70
C ASN A 106 17.65 -13.32 -12.21
N PHE A 107 16.99 -14.44 -11.90
CA PHE A 107 16.58 -14.81 -10.55
C PHE A 107 17.76 -14.92 -9.57
N ASP A 108 18.91 -15.43 -10.02
CA ASP A 108 20.11 -15.57 -9.17
C ASP A 108 20.58 -14.24 -8.58
N TYR A 109 20.44 -13.14 -9.34
CA TYR A 109 20.82 -11.80 -8.86
C TYR A 109 20.00 -11.38 -7.62
N PHE A 110 18.74 -11.78 -7.56
CA PHE A 110 17.86 -11.51 -6.43
C PHE A 110 18.02 -12.53 -5.29
N GLY A 111 18.94 -13.50 -5.42
CA GLY A 111 19.10 -14.58 -4.44
C GLY A 111 17.98 -15.62 -4.48
N LEU A 112 17.22 -15.69 -5.58
CA LEU A 112 16.10 -16.61 -5.71
C LEU A 112 16.56 -17.99 -6.23
N PRO A 113 16.03 -19.10 -5.67
CA PRO A 113 16.30 -20.43 -6.18
C PRO A 113 15.95 -20.58 -7.67
N ASN A 114 16.81 -21.25 -8.42
CA ASN A 114 16.64 -21.48 -9.86
C ASN A 114 15.30 -22.14 -10.24
N GLN A 115 14.70 -22.91 -9.35
CA GLN A 115 13.40 -23.53 -9.57
C GLN A 115 12.28 -22.49 -9.74
N LEU A 116 12.40 -21.33 -9.08
CA LEU A 116 11.42 -20.23 -9.17
C LEU A 116 11.51 -19.48 -10.51
N SER A 117 12.62 -19.63 -11.26
CA SER A 117 12.81 -18.99 -12.55
C SER A 117 11.84 -19.49 -13.64
N LYS A 118 11.25 -20.67 -13.44
CA LYS A 118 10.28 -21.28 -14.36
C LYS A 118 8.85 -20.81 -14.13
N ILE A 119 8.59 -20.14 -13.00
CA ILE A 119 7.26 -19.68 -12.62
C ILE A 119 6.93 -18.39 -13.36
N ASP A 120 5.71 -18.30 -13.88
CA ASP A 120 5.20 -17.04 -14.43
C ASP A 120 4.68 -16.11 -13.33
N TRP A 121 5.38 -15.00 -13.12
CA TRP A 121 5.03 -13.95 -12.15
C TRP A 121 4.25 -12.78 -12.79
N SER A 122 3.83 -12.92 -14.05
CA SER A 122 3.13 -11.87 -14.79
C SER A 122 1.83 -11.43 -14.12
N LEU A 123 1.09 -12.38 -13.52
CA LEU A 123 -0.16 -12.07 -12.82
C LEU A 123 0.08 -11.17 -11.61
N SER A 124 1.01 -11.53 -10.72
CA SER A 124 1.34 -10.73 -9.54
C SER A 124 1.87 -9.35 -9.94
N SER A 125 2.70 -9.29 -10.99
CA SER A 125 3.21 -8.02 -11.53
C SER A 125 2.08 -7.14 -12.09
N ARG A 126 1.08 -7.74 -12.75
CA ARG A 126 -0.08 -7.04 -13.29
C ARG A 126 -1.03 -6.55 -12.19
N ILE A 127 -1.24 -7.33 -11.15
CA ILE A 127 -2.01 -6.91 -9.97
C ILE A 127 -1.31 -5.71 -9.34
N LEU A 128 -0.02 -5.80 -9.09
CA LEU A 128 0.74 -4.73 -8.48
C LEU A 128 0.74 -3.43 -9.32
N ARG A 129 0.78 -3.56 -10.66
CA ARG A 129 0.66 -2.42 -11.61
C ARG A 129 -0.61 -1.58 -11.41
N THR A 130 -1.66 -2.11 -10.78
CA THR A 130 -2.88 -1.34 -10.50
C THR A 130 -2.65 -0.14 -9.58
N PHE A 131 -1.51 -0.08 -8.87
CA PHE A 131 -1.03 1.14 -8.19
C PHE A 131 -1.11 2.39 -9.07
N ASN A 132 -0.87 2.27 -10.38
CA ASN A 132 -0.89 3.40 -11.31
C ASN A 132 -2.29 4.06 -11.46
N ILE A 133 -3.37 3.38 -11.05
CA ILE A 133 -4.74 3.90 -11.10
C ILE A 133 -5.35 4.13 -9.71
N CYS A 134 -4.70 3.68 -8.64
CA CYS A 134 -5.16 3.87 -7.27
C CYS A 134 -5.04 5.33 -6.83
N LYS A 135 -5.94 5.74 -5.92
CA LYS A 135 -5.92 7.08 -5.31
C LYS A 135 -5.99 7.03 -3.80
N LEU A 136 -6.73 6.08 -3.24
CA LEU A 136 -7.02 6.04 -1.82
C LEU A 136 -6.06 5.08 -1.11
N PRO A 137 -5.53 5.43 0.08
CA PRO A 137 -4.64 4.56 0.84
C PRO A 137 -5.15 3.12 0.97
N TYR A 138 -6.43 2.92 1.29
CA TYR A 138 -6.98 1.56 1.39
C TYR A 138 -6.91 0.77 0.08
N GLU A 139 -6.98 1.42 -1.09
CA GLU A 139 -6.89 0.75 -2.40
C GLU A 139 -5.49 0.20 -2.62
N PHE A 140 -4.46 1.01 -2.33
CA PHE A 140 -3.06 0.57 -2.43
C PHE A 140 -2.77 -0.58 -1.47
N LEU A 141 -3.24 -0.51 -0.22
CA LEU A 141 -3.06 -1.58 0.76
C LEU A 141 -3.75 -2.88 0.30
N ASN A 142 -4.96 -2.80 -0.25
CA ASN A 142 -5.64 -3.95 -0.83
C ASN A 142 -4.86 -4.56 -2.00
N VAL A 143 -4.25 -3.73 -2.85
CA VAL A 143 -3.42 -4.23 -3.96
C VAL A 143 -2.17 -4.93 -3.44
N LEU A 144 -1.54 -4.45 -2.36
CA LEU A 144 -0.42 -5.15 -1.73
C LEU A 144 -0.82 -6.52 -1.20
N LEU A 145 -1.93 -6.60 -0.45
CA LEU A 145 -2.49 -7.86 0.04
C LEU A 145 -2.80 -8.82 -1.12
N THR A 146 -3.50 -8.34 -2.15
CA THR A 146 -3.86 -9.15 -3.32
C THR A 146 -2.62 -9.61 -4.11
N THR A 147 -1.57 -8.79 -4.15
CA THR A 147 -0.30 -9.16 -4.79
C THR A 147 0.38 -10.28 -4.01
N ALA A 148 0.42 -10.18 -2.68
CA ALA A 148 0.98 -11.22 -1.83
C ALA A 148 0.21 -12.53 -1.96
N ASP A 149 -1.12 -12.48 -1.90
CA ASP A 149 -1.98 -13.64 -2.15
C ASP A 149 -1.69 -14.28 -3.50
N SER A 150 -1.56 -13.46 -4.56
CA SER A 150 -1.23 -13.96 -5.90
C SER A 150 0.13 -14.65 -5.94
N VAL A 151 1.14 -14.12 -5.24
CA VAL A 151 2.46 -14.74 -5.13
C VAL A 151 2.35 -16.11 -4.47
N PHE A 152 1.71 -16.20 -3.31
CA PHE A 152 1.55 -17.47 -2.59
C PHE A 152 0.71 -18.49 -3.37
N HIS A 153 -0.38 -18.06 -4.00
CA HIS A 153 -1.20 -18.94 -4.85
C HIS A 153 -0.41 -19.47 -6.05
N THR A 154 0.40 -18.62 -6.68
CA THR A 154 1.23 -19.02 -7.83
C THR A 154 2.22 -20.10 -7.42
N ILE A 155 2.91 -19.90 -6.29
CA ILE A 155 3.86 -20.87 -5.74
C ILE A 155 3.16 -22.19 -5.43
N ASN A 156 2.09 -22.15 -4.63
CA ASN A 156 1.35 -23.34 -4.22
C ASN A 156 0.83 -24.13 -5.43
N SER A 157 0.35 -23.44 -6.46
CA SER A 157 -0.14 -24.09 -7.68
C SER A 157 0.99 -24.79 -8.46
N ASN A 158 2.17 -24.19 -8.58
CA ASN A 158 3.31 -24.78 -9.29
C ASN A 158 3.95 -25.95 -8.52
N ILE A 159 3.86 -25.94 -7.18
CA ILE A 159 4.22 -27.09 -6.34
C ILE A 159 3.28 -28.27 -6.61
N LEU A 160 1.96 -28.01 -6.57
CA LEU A 160 0.94 -29.05 -6.76
C LEU A 160 0.99 -29.67 -8.15
N ASN A 161 1.35 -28.89 -9.17
CA ASN A 161 1.48 -29.36 -10.55
C ASN A 161 2.81 -30.09 -10.83
N HIS A 162 3.67 -30.28 -9.82
CA HIS A 162 5.01 -30.87 -9.94
C HIS A 162 5.97 -30.13 -10.88
N ASP A 163 5.66 -28.89 -11.27
CA ASP A 163 6.55 -28.03 -12.05
C ASP A 163 7.81 -27.65 -11.25
N ILE A 164 7.71 -27.74 -9.92
CA ILE A 164 8.79 -27.54 -8.95
C ILE A 164 8.92 -28.81 -8.11
N GLN A 165 10.06 -29.50 -8.21
CA GLN A 165 10.35 -30.71 -7.43
C GLN A 165 10.81 -30.36 -6.01
N SER A 166 9.86 -30.16 -5.10
CA SER A 166 10.15 -29.72 -3.73
C SER A 166 8.96 -29.95 -2.80
N GLU A 167 9.24 -30.18 -1.51
CA GLU A 167 8.21 -30.41 -0.49
C GLU A 167 7.33 -29.15 -0.32
N PRO A 168 5.98 -29.28 -0.28
CA PRO A 168 5.06 -28.14 -0.25
C PRO A 168 5.31 -27.12 0.87
N ASN A 169 5.85 -27.58 2.00
CA ASN A 169 6.07 -26.75 3.19
C ASN A 169 7.48 -26.13 3.29
N LYS A 170 8.31 -26.23 2.24
CA LYS A 170 9.76 -25.92 2.34
C LYS A 170 10.28 -24.86 1.39
N LEU A 171 9.44 -24.29 0.53
CA LEU A 171 9.88 -23.42 -0.57
C LEU A 171 9.77 -21.93 -0.31
N VAL A 172 8.91 -21.52 0.62
CA VAL A 172 8.69 -20.10 0.89
C VAL A 172 8.50 -19.90 2.38
N THR A 173 9.59 -19.56 3.03
CA THR A 173 9.56 -18.92 4.35
C THR A 173 9.34 -17.41 4.17
N GLY A 174 9.12 -16.68 5.26
CA GLY A 174 9.07 -15.21 5.22
C GLY A 174 10.33 -14.59 4.59
N ASP A 175 11.47 -15.27 4.68
CA ASP A 175 12.76 -14.85 4.12
C ASP A 175 12.81 -14.95 2.59
N ASP A 176 12.01 -15.83 1.99
CA ASP A 176 11.94 -16.01 0.53
C ASP A 176 11.00 -15.00 -0.14
N PHE A 177 10.04 -14.44 0.61
CA PHE A 177 9.00 -13.57 0.05
C PHE A 177 9.55 -12.23 -0.44
N LEU A 178 10.42 -11.56 0.32
CA LEU A 178 10.94 -10.24 -0.03
C LEU A 178 11.70 -10.26 -1.37
N PRO A 179 12.63 -11.19 -1.64
CA PRO A 179 13.26 -11.33 -2.95
C PRO A 179 12.28 -11.54 -4.11
N ILE A 180 11.24 -12.38 -3.92
CA ILE A 180 10.20 -12.61 -4.94
C ILE A 180 9.43 -11.31 -5.18
N PHE A 181 9.06 -10.60 -4.11
CA PHE A 181 8.33 -9.35 -4.20
C PHE A 181 9.15 -8.25 -4.90
N VAL A 182 10.47 -8.17 -4.65
CA VAL A 182 11.37 -7.27 -5.39
C VAL A 182 11.33 -7.58 -6.88
N PHE A 183 11.41 -8.86 -7.26
CA PHE A 183 11.34 -9.28 -8.67
C PHE A 183 9.99 -8.88 -9.30
N VAL A 184 8.88 -9.13 -8.61
CA VAL A 184 7.52 -8.71 -9.04
C VAL A 184 7.44 -7.18 -9.18
N LEU A 185 7.97 -6.43 -8.22
CA LEU A 185 7.97 -4.97 -8.23
C LEU A 185 8.75 -4.41 -9.42
N VAL A 186 9.96 -4.89 -9.68
CA VAL A 186 10.80 -4.48 -10.81
C VAL A 186 10.10 -4.70 -12.16
N ASN A 187 9.30 -5.78 -12.26
CA ASN A 187 8.57 -6.14 -13.47
C ASN A 187 7.15 -5.53 -13.58
N SER A 188 6.64 -4.88 -12.53
CA SER A 188 5.28 -4.34 -12.45
C SER A 188 5.01 -3.08 -13.28
N GLN A 189 6.06 -2.33 -13.66
CA GLN A 189 5.93 -1.04 -14.36
C GLN A 189 5.16 0.04 -13.56
N ILE A 190 5.34 0.05 -12.23
CA ILE A 190 4.89 1.17 -11.41
C ILE A 190 5.85 2.35 -11.56
N GLU A 191 5.30 3.55 -11.58
CA GLU A 191 6.05 4.80 -11.62
C GLU A 191 5.99 5.53 -10.27
N ASN A 192 6.99 6.37 -9.99
CA ASN A 192 7.03 7.24 -8.81
C ASN A 192 6.96 6.46 -7.47
N LEU A 193 7.74 5.39 -7.36
CA LEU A 193 7.71 4.48 -6.20
C LEU A 193 8.01 5.15 -4.86
N VAL A 194 8.96 6.10 -4.83
CA VAL A 194 9.29 6.86 -3.63
C VAL A 194 8.08 7.69 -3.22
N SER A 195 7.48 8.39 -4.18
CA SER A 195 6.26 9.17 -3.94
C SER A 195 5.09 8.32 -3.43
N ILE A 196 4.88 7.15 -4.02
CA ILE A 196 3.84 6.21 -3.56
C ILE A 196 4.14 5.75 -2.14
N SER A 197 5.38 5.38 -1.82
CA SER A 197 5.76 4.92 -0.48
C SER A 197 5.56 6.01 0.58
N GLU A 198 5.97 7.25 0.30
CA GLU A 198 5.74 8.39 1.20
C GLU A 198 4.24 8.64 1.40
N TYR A 199 3.46 8.63 0.31
CA TYR A 199 2.02 8.79 0.39
C TYR A 199 1.36 7.73 1.28
N LEU A 200 1.73 6.46 1.15
CA LEU A 200 1.16 5.38 1.95
C LEU A 200 1.57 5.46 3.41
N ILE A 201 2.82 5.80 3.71
CA ILE A 201 3.27 6.00 5.09
C ILE A 201 2.50 7.14 5.76
N ASP A 202 2.27 8.24 5.03
CA ASP A 202 1.69 9.47 5.60
C ASP A 202 0.16 9.45 5.71
N TYR A 203 -0.54 8.75 4.81
CA TYR A 203 -1.99 8.85 4.67
C TYR A 203 -2.77 7.58 5.06
N SER A 204 -2.11 6.42 5.21
CA SER A 204 -2.78 5.19 5.63
C SER A 204 -3.29 5.25 7.08
N ASP A 205 -4.27 4.40 7.41
CA ASP A 205 -4.72 4.24 8.79
C ASP A 205 -3.62 3.62 9.65
N PRO A 206 -3.16 4.29 10.73
CA PRO A 206 -2.17 3.71 11.64
C PRO A 206 -2.62 2.37 12.25
N LYS A 207 -3.93 2.09 12.31
CA LYS A 207 -4.42 0.77 12.76
C LYS A 207 -4.11 -0.34 11.75
N GLU A 208 -4.25 -0.07 10.46
CA GLU A 208 -3.90 -1.03 9.40
C GLU A 208 -2.40 -1.36 9.44
N MET A 209 -1.56 -0.41 9.85
CA MET A 209 -0.12 -0.64 9.97
C MET A 209 0.28 -1.71 11.02
N ASN A 210 -0.62 -2.10 11.92
CA ASN A 210 -0.36 -3.16 12.91
C ASN A 210 -0.85 -4.55 12.47
N HIS A 211 -1.45 -4.66 11.29
CA HIS A 211 -1.97 -5.91 10.73
C HIS A 211 -1.10 -6.39 9.55
N GLU A 212 -1.62 -7.34 8.79
CA GLU A 212 -0.95 -7.89 7.60
C GLU A 212 -0.67 -6.84 6.52
N SER A 213 -1.56 -5.85 6.37
CA SER A 213 -1.38 -4.72 5.45
C SER A 213 -0.13 -3.89 5.80
N GLY A 214 0.16 -3.70 7.08
CA GLY A 214 1.39 -3.06 7.57
C GLY A 214 2.66 -3.85 7.24
N TYR A 215 2.60 -5.17 7.33
CA TYR A 215 3.72 -6.04 6.92
C TYR A 215 4.02 -5.87 5.43
N TYR A 216 3.02 -5.98 4.54
CA TYR A 216 3.29 -5.84 3.09
C TYR A 216 3.65 -4.43 2.66
N LEU A 217 3.16 -3.38 3.36
CA LEU A 217 3.65 -2.02 3.15
C LEU A 217 5.14 -1.90 3.53
N THR A 218 5.54 -2.51 4.64
CA THR A 218 6.95 -2.56 5.06
C THR A 218 7.80 -3.32 4.05
N THR A 219 7.31 -4.44 3.52
CA THR A 219 7.96 -5.19 2.44
C THR A 219 8.11 -4.32 1.20
N PHE A 220 7.07 -3.61 0.77
CA PHE A 220 7.12 -2.69 -0.37
C PHE A 220 8.19 -1.60 -0.19
N CYS A 221 8.22 -0.93 0.98
CA CYS A 221 9.24 0.06 1.31
C CYS A 221 10.65 -0.55 1.32
N SER A 222 10.80 -1.76 1.86
CA SER A 222 12.07 -2.48 1.90
C SER A 222 12.56 -2.85 0.50
N SER A 223 11.65 -3.23 -0.40
CA SER A 223 11.97 -3.52 -1.80
C SER A 223 12.46 -2.27 -2.55
N ILE A 224 11.85 -1.11 -2.30
CA ILE A 224 12.32 0.17 -2.84
C ILE A 224 13.73 0.48 -2.33
N GLN A 225 13.99 0.25 -1.04
CA GLN A 225 15.32 0.47 -0.46
C GLN A 225 16.37 -0.50 -1.02
N PHE A 226 16.00 -1.77 -1.24
CA PHE A 226 16.85 -2.74 -1.94
C PHE A 226 17.19 -2.24 -3.35
N ILE A 227 16.19 -1.84 -4.13
CA ILE A 227 16.39 -1.31 -5.49
C ILE A 227 17.34 -0.11 -5.44
N LYS A 228 17.15 0.83 -4.50
CA LYS A 228 18.00 2.01 -4.36
C LYS A 228 19.45 1.68 -4.04
N THR A 229 19.70 0.62 -3.27
CA THR A 229 21.05 0.22 -2.82
C THR A 229 21.75 -0.79 -3.74
N SER A 230 21.03 -1.38 -4.69
CA SER A 230 21.52 -2.34 -5.67
C SER A 230 22.57 -1.78 -6.65
N GLU A 231 22.86 -0.47 -6.60
CA GLU A 231 23.92 0.20 -7.35
C GLU A 231 25.34 -0.20 -6.93
N ASN A 232 25.52 -0.83 -5.76
CA ASN A 232 26.82 -1.18 -5.19
C ASN A 232 27.23 -2.65 -5.33
N LEU A 233 26.58 -3.42 -6.21
CA LEU A 233 26.89 -4.85 -6.47
C LEU A 233 27.15 -5.14 -7.95
#